data_AF-A0A177EGK5-F1
#
_entry.id   AF-A0A177EGK5-F1
#
_cell.length_a   1.000
_cell.length_b   1.000
_cell.length_c   1.000
_cell.angle_alpha   90.00
_cell.angle_beta   90.00
_cell.angle_gamma   90.00
#
_symmetry.space_group_name_H-M   'P 1'
#
loop_
_entity.id
_entity.type
_entity.pdbx_description
1 polymer ?
#
loop_
_entity_poly.entity_id
_entity_poly.type
_entity_poly.pdbx_seq_one_letter_code
_entity_poly.pdbx_strand_id
1 'polypeptide(L)'
;MPRIPFEEKTNEERTRTEKEKTFTEKESIINYLSMMRAQTRDYSLKYDLNQCIQIIEGKENQHVNELREAVNDLATENEQLTHRCDQLALELSARVQSPN
;
A
#
# COMPACT_ATOMS: atom_id res chain seq x y z
N MET A 1 -65.34 24.36 33.48
CA MET A 1 -64.21 23.49 33.09
C MET A 1 -62.92 24.18 33.48
N PRO A 2 -62.01 23.57 34.24
CA PRO A 2 -60.73 24.19 34.59
C PRO A 2 -59.76 24.08 33.40
N ARG A 3 -59.02 25.15 33.10
CA ARG A 3 -57.94 25.13 32.10
C ARG A 3 -56.71 24.47 32.71
N ILE A 4 -56.17 23.46 32.04
CA ILE A 4 -54.89 22.83 32.38
C ILE A 4 -53.77 23.75 31.84
N PRO A 5 -52.77 24.14 32.64
CA PRO A 5 -51.61 24.88 32.14
C PRO A 5 -50.80 23.97 31.21
N PHE A 6 -50.48 24.45 30.01
CA PHE A 6 -49.58 23.76 29.10
C PHE A 6 -48.15 23.99 29.60
N GLU A 7 -47.52 22.96 30.16
CA GLU A 7 -46.09 22.99 30.47
C GLU A 7 -45.32 22.96 29.15
N GLU A 8 -44.73 24.10 28.79
CA GLU A 8 -43.70 24.20 27.74
C GLU A 8 -42.52 23.32 28.15
N LYS A 9 -42.47 22.11 27.59
CA LYS A 9 -41.25 21.31 27.56
C LYS A 9 -40.35 21.93 26.51
N THR A 10 -39.47 22.82 26.97
CA THR A 10 -38.29 23.26 26.24
C THR A 10 -37.55 22.00 25.77
N ASN A 11 -37.57 21.76 24.45
CA ASN A 11 -36.64 20.84 23.85
C ASN A 11 -35.26 21.45 24.03
N GLU A 12 -34.52 20.98 25.05
CA GLU A 12 -33.08 21.12 25.10
C GLU A 12 -32.52 20.41 23.87
N GLU A 13 -32.33 21.19 22.81
CA GLU A 13 -31.68 20.77 21.59
C GLU A 13 -30.23 20.47 21.96
N ARG A 14 -30.01 19.19 22.27
CA ARG A 14 -28.70 18.61 22.56
C ARG A 14 -27.78 18.99 21.41
N THR A 15 -26.89 19.94 21.66
CA THR A 15 -25.71 20.21 20.84
C THR A 15 -24.83 18.98 20.86
N ARG A 16 -25.14 18.01 19.99
CA ARG A 16 -24.19 16.99 19.56
C ARG A 16 -23.19 17.70 18.68
N THR A 17 -22.15 18.25 19.29
CA THR A 17 -20.89 18.48 18.59
C THR A 17 -20.31 17.11 18.25
N GLU A 18 -20.78 16.55 17.14
CA GLU A 18 -19.99 15.55 16.42
C GLU A 18 -18.68 16.26 16.07
N LYS A 19 -17.61 15.89 16.78
CA LYS A 19 -16.26 16.35 16.45
C LYS A 19 -16.02 15.92 15.01
N GLU A 20 -16.05 16.87 14.08
CA GLU A 20 -15.64 16.63 12.70
C GLU A 20 -14.26 15.98 12.78
N LYS A 21 -14.18 14.70 12.42
CA LYS A 21 -12.89 14.06 12.20
C LYS A 21 -12.27 14.81 11.04
N THR A 22 -11.27 15.63 11.32
CA THR A 22 -10.41 16.22 10.30
C THR A 22 -9.63 15.09 9.66
N PHE A 23 -10.18 14.55 8.58
CA PHE A 23 -9.47 13.61 7.73
C PHE A 23 -8.38 14.38 6.98
N THR A 24 -7.22 13.75 6.83
CA THR A 24 -6.24 14.22 5.86
C THR A 24 -6.85 14.16 4.45
N GLU A 25 -6.32 14.96 3.53
CA GLU A 25 -6.76 14.94 2.13
C GLU A 25 -6.66 13.52 1.54
N LYS A 26 -5.56 12.81 1.84
CA LYS A 26 -5.35 11.41 1.46
C LYS A 26 -6.46 10.48 1.98
N GLU A 27 -6.80 10.56 3.26
CA GLU A 27 -7.86 9.72 3.85
C GLU A 27 -9.23 10.05 3.26
N SER A 28 -9.49 11.34 3.00
CA SER A 28 -10.73 11.79 2.38
C SER A 28 -10.92 11.20 0.99
N ILE A 29 -9.86 11.19 0.18
CA ILE A 29 -9.84 10.60 -1.16
C ILE A 29 -10.05 9.07 -1.08
N ILE A 30 -9.34 8.36 -0.20
CA ILE A 30 -9.48 6.90 -0.04
C ILE A 30 -10.91 6.54 0.37
N ASN A 31 -11.50 7.28 1.30
CA ASN A 31 -12.89 7.06 1.74
C ASN A 31 -13.88 7.26 0.60
N TYR A 32 -13.71 8.32 -0.20
CA TYR A 32 -14.54 8.58 -1.36
C TYR A 32 -14.46 7.45 -2.40
N LEU A 33 -13.25 7.03 -2.78
CA LEU A 33 -13.04 5.94 -3.73
C LEU A 33 -13.60 4.61 -3.21
N SER A 34 -13.47 4.35 -1.91
CA SER A 34 -14.02 3.16 -1.26
C SER A 34 -15.54 3.14 -1.30
N MET A 35 -16.18 4.28 -1.08
CA MET A 35 -17.63 4.44 -1.21
C MET A 35 -18.10 4.19 -2.64
N MET A 36 -17.44 4.82 -3.63
CA MET A 36 -17.75 4.62 -5.05
C MET A 36 -17.62 3.15 -5.47
N ARG A 37 -16.56 2.47 -4.98
CA ARG A 37 -16.32 1.04 -5.24
C ARG A 37 -17.41 0.14 -4.64
N ALA A 38 -17.98 0.52 -3.50
CA ALA A 38 -19.07 -0.21 -2.86
C ALA A 38 -20.41 -0.01 -3.57
N GLN A 39 -20.63 1.15 -4.17
CA GLN A 39 -21.88 1.51 -4.85
C GLN A 39 -21.95 1.04 -6.30
N THR A 40 -20.81 0.93 -6.98
CA THR A 40 -20.78 0.47 -8.38
C THR A 40 -21.06 -1.02 -8.51
N ARG A 41 -21.80 -1.38 -9.57
CA ARG A 41 -22.02 -2.77 -10.02
C ARG A 41 -21.13 -3.15 -11.20
N ASP A 42 -20.47 -2.17 -11.81
CA ASP A 42 -19.52 -2.40 -12.90
C ASP A 42 -18.24 -3.01 -12.33
N TYR A 43 -17.92 -4.24 -12.75
CA TYR A 43 -16.77 -5.00 -12.27
C TYR A 43 -15.44 -4.38 -12.70
N SER A 44 -15.36 -3.80 -13.89
CA SER A 44 -14.16 -3.12 -14.40
C SER A 44 -13.89 -1.88 -13.57
N LEU A 45 -14.90 -1.04 -13.38
CA LEU A 45 -14.77 0.16 -12.54
C LEU A 45 -14.44 -0.20 -11.09
N LYS A 46 -15.01 -1.29 -10.56
CA LYS A 46 -14.72 -1.77 -9.21
C LYS A 46 -13.25 -2.19 -9.05
N TYR A 47 -12.69 -2.83 -10.07
CA TYR A 47 -11.27 -3.19 -10.13
C TYR A 47 -10.40 -1.94 -10.18
N ASP A 48 -10.70 -1.01 -11.09
CA ASP A 48 -9.92 0.23 -11.25
C ASP A 48 -9.89 1.06 -9.97
N LEU A 49 -11.05 1.23 -9.31
CA LEU A 49 -11.15 1.91 -8.02
C LEU A 49 -10.33 1.21 -6.93
N ASN A 50 -10.29 -0.12 -6.94
CA ASN A 50 -9.46 -0.88 -6.00
C ASN A 50 -7.97 -0.64 -6.24
N GLN A 51 -7.53 -0.60 -7.49
CA GLN A 51 -6.14 -0.30 -7.85
C GLN A 51 -5.74 1.13 -7.43
N CYS A 52 -6.60 2.12 -7.71
CA CYS A 52 -6.37 3.49 -7.27
C CYS A 52 -6.20 3.59 -5.74
N ILE A 53 -7.03 2.89 -4.97
CA ILE A 53 -6.90 2.86 -3.50
C ILE A 53 -5.55 2.27 -3.08
N GLN A 54 -5.14 1.13 -3.65
CA GLN A 54 -3.85 0.50 -3.32
C GLN A 54 -2.66 1.42 -3.62
N ILE A 55 -2.67 2.08 -4.79
CA ILE A 55 -1.65 3.03 -5.20
C ILE A 55 -1.57 4.22 -4.21
N ILE A 56 -2.71 4.82 -3.85
CA ILE A 56 -2.75 5.96 -2.92
C ILE A 56 -2.30 5.54 -1.52
N GLU A 57 -2.67 4.34 -1.07
CA GLU A 57 -2.22 3.78 0.21
C GLU A 57 -0.70 3.51 0.23
N GLY A 58 -0.03 3.52 -0.93
CA GLY A 58 1.37 3.14 -1.04
C GLY A 58 1.57 1.63 -0.85
N LYS A 59 0.51 0.83 -1.04
CA LYS A 59 0.64 -0.61 -1.15
C LYS A 59 1.30 -0.86 -2.50
N GLU A 60 2.63 -0.96 -2.48
CA GLU A 60 3.41 -1.39 -3.64
C GLU A 60 2.73 -2.59 -4.27
N ASN A 61 2.60 -2.58 -5.60
CA ASN A 61 2.10 -3.73 -6.33
C ASN A 61 2.94 -4.93 -5.90
N GLN A 62 2.31 -5.95 -5.34
CA GLN A 62 3.02 -7.11 -4.79
C GLN A 62 3.99 -7.71 -5.81
N HIS A 63 3.67 -7.65 -7.11
CA HIS A 63 4.55 -8.04 -8.20
C HIS A 63 5.85 -7.23 -8.27
N VAL A 64 5.82 -5.94 -7.93
CA VAL A 64 7.01 -5.08 -7.89
C VAL A 64 7.91 -5.49 -6.72
N ASN A 65 7.34 -5.86 -5.58
CA ASN A 65 8.12 -6.36 -4.44
C ASN A 65 8.76 -7.73 -4.75
N GLU A 66 7.98 -8.66 -5.28
CA GLU A 66 8.46 -9.97 -5.71
C GLU A 66 9.57 -9.81 -6.78
N LEU A 67 9.39 -8.89 -7.73
CA LEU A 67 10.41 -8.60 -8.74
C LEU A 67 11.68 -7.99 -8.13
N ARG A 68 11.54 -7.08 -7.17
CA ARG A 68 12.68 -6.47 -6.47
C ARG A 68 13.49 -7.52 -5.71
N GLU A 69 12.82 -8.44 -5.02
CA GLU A 69 13.48 -9.57 -4.34
C GLU A 69 14.21 -10.46 -5.33
N ALA A 70 13.56 -10.87 -6.43
CA ALA A 70 14.19 -11.68 -7.46
C ALA A 70 15.42 -11.00 -8.10
N VAL A 71 15.38 -9.68 -8.31
CA VAL A 71 16.53 -8.92 -8.82
C VAL A 71 17.68 -8.91 -7.82
N ASN A 72 17.40 -8.75 -6.52
CA ASN A 72 18.44 -8.77 -5.49
C ASN A 72 19.09 -10.15 -5.36
N ASP A 73 18.30 -11.22 -5.42
CA ASP A 73 18.80 -12.60 -5.37
C ASP A 73 19.73 -12.86 -6.56
N LEU A 74 19.30 -12.49 -7.78
CA LEU A 74 20.11 -12.63 -9.00
C LEU A 74 21.40 -11.79 -8.94
N ALA A 75 21.33 -10.57 -8.42
CA ALA A 75 22.52 -9.72 -8.25
C ALA A 75 23.53 -10.38 -7.30
N THR A 76 23.04 -10.93 -6.18
CA THR A 76 23.87 -11.64 -5.19
C THR A 76 24.51 -12.89 -5.78
N GLU A 77 23.75 -13.70 -6.52
CA GLU A 77 24.29 -14.88 -7.21
C GLU A 77 25.36 -14.49 -8.24
N ASN A 78 25.12 -13.43 -9.01
CA ASN A 78 26.05 -12.96 -10.02
C ASN A 78 27.38 -12.46 -9.41
N GLU A 79 27.32 -11.75 -8.29
CA GLU A 79 28.52 -11.36 -7.53
C GLU A 79 29.33 -12.58 -7.07
N GLN A 80 28.65 -13.61 -6.54
CA GLN A 80 29.30 -14.85 -6.11
C GLN A 80 29.96 -15.60 -7.28
N LEU A 81 29.26 -15.71 -8.40
CA LEU A 81 29.79 -16.34 -9.61
C LEU A 81 30.99 -15.58 -10.17
N THR A 82 30.91 -14.26 -10.22
CA THR A 82 32.03 -13.40 -10.67
C THR A 82 33.26 -13.64 -9.81
N HIS A 83 33.10 -13.58 -8.48
CA HIS A 83 34.21 -13.85 -7.56
C HIS A 83 34.78 -15.27 -7.73
N ARG A 84 33.94 -16.27 -7.96
CA ARG A 84 34.41 -17.64 -8.20
C ARG A 84 35.17 -17.79 -9.52
N CYS A 85 34.72 -17.12 -10.58
CA CYS A 85 35.42 -17.06 -11.85
C CYS A 85 36.80 -16.41 -11.70
N ASP A 86 36.90 -15.31 -10.96
CA ASP A 86 38.17 -14.63 -10.70
C ASP A 86 39.15 -15.53 -9.95
N GLN A 87 38.69 -16.25 -8.92
CA GLN A 87 39.51 -17.22 -8.20
C GLN A 87 40.03 -18.33 -9.11
N LEU A 88 39.16 -18.91 -9.95
CA LEU A 88 39.55 -19.98 -10.88
C LEU A 88 40.54 -19.49 -11.93
N ALA A 89 40.36 -18.27 -12.45
CA ALA A 89 41.30 -17.65 -13.37
C ALA A 89 42.69 -17.49 -12.73
N LEU A 90 42.74 -17.08 -11.46
CA LEU A 90 43.98 -16.94 -10.71
C LEU A 90 44.66 -18.31 -10.48
N GLU A 91 43.90 -19.34 -10.07
CA GLU A 91 44.43 -20.70 -9.93
C GLU A 91 45.00 -21.26 -11.24
N LEU A 92 44.31 -21.05 -12.37
CA LEU A 92 44.78 -21.49 -13.69
C LEU A 92 46.05 -20.76 -14.11
N SER A 93 46.10 -19.44 -13.95
CA SER A 93 47.30 -18.66 -14.28
C SER A 93 48.53 -19.09 -13.45
N ALA A 94 48.33 -19.37 -12.15
CA ALA A 94 49.39 -19.88 -11.29
C ALA A 94 49.90 -21.26 -11.74
N ARG A 95 49.01 -22.15 -12.18
CA ARG A 95 49.38 -23.48 -12.72
C ARG A 95 50.15 -23.39 -14.04
N VAL A 96 49.83 -22.42 -14.90
CA VAL A 96 50.54 -22.20 -16.18
C VAL A 96 51.96 -21.64 -15.93
N GLN A 97 52.17 -20.89 -14.86
CA GLN A 97 53.48 -20.30 -14.51
C GLN A 97 54.42 -21.24 -13.74
N SER A 98 53.91 -22.35 -13.18
CA SER A 98 54.72 -23.44 -12.61
C SER A 98 54.50 -24.75 -13.38
N PRO A 99 55.10 -24.89 -14.58
CA PRO A 99 55.10 -26.17 -15.26
C PRO A 99 56.08 -27.10 -14.54
N ASN A 100 55.56 -28.12 -13.86
CA ASN A 100 56.33 -29.34 -13.61
C ASN A 100 56.45 -30.13 -14.90
#